data_AF-A0A8I1I3X7-F1
#
_entry.id   AF-A0A8I1I3X7-F1
#
_cell.length_a   1.000
_cell.length_b   1.000
_cell.length_c   1.000
_cell.angle_alpha   90.00
_cell.angle_beta   90.00
_cell.angle_gamma   90.00
#
_symmetry.space_group_name_H-M   'P 1'
#
loop_
_entity.id
_entity.type
_entity.pdbx_description
1 polymer ?
#
loop_
_entity_poly.entity_id
_entity_poly.type
_entity_poly.pdbx_seq_one_letter_code
_entity_poly.pdbx_strand_id
1 'polypeptide(L)' 'MELHQVGGNYRGLCPFHEDTTPSLTVNPKENLWNCFGCGGGGRCDSLC' A
#
# COMPACT_ATOMS: atom_id res chain seq x y z
N MET A 1 -10.32 -5.51 -0.07
CA MET A 1 -8.92 -5.05 -0.06
C MET A 1 -8.11 -6.15 0.59
N GLU A 2 -7.36 -6.91 -0.22
CA GLU A 2 -6.54 -8.01 0.29
C GLU A 2 -5.08 -7.57 0.24
N LEU A 3 -4.49 -7.41 1.43
CA LEU A 3 -3.08 -7.08 1.61
C LEU A 3 -2.35 -8.37 1.98
N HIS A 4 -1.46 -8.82 1.11
CA HIS A 4 -0.59 -9.94 1.37
C HIS A 4 0.65 -9.47 2.10
N GLN A 5 0.95 -10.08 3.24
CA GLN A 5 2.19 -9.81 3.95
C GLN A 5 3.37 -10.42 3.18
N VAL A 6 4.33 -9.57 2.82
CA VAL A 6 5.56 -9.96 2.13
C VAL A 6 6.73 -9.50 3.00
N GLY A 7 7.19 -10.41 3.86
CA GLY A 7 8.19 -10.11 4.87
C GLY A 7 7.63 -9.15 5.93
N GLY A 8 8.33 -8.03 6.17
CA GLY A 8 7.89 -6.99 7.12
C GLY A 8 6.91 -5.96 6.54
N ASN A 9 6.65 -6.01 5.24
CA ASN A 9 5.77 -5.08 4.54
C ASN A 9 4.50 -5.81 4.08
N TYR A 10 3.45 -5.05 3.77
CA TYR A 10 2.26 -5.55 3.10
C TYR A 10 2.25 -5.09 1.65
N ARG A 11 1.75 -5.93 0.75
CA ARG A 11 1.52 -5.60 -0.65
C ARG A 11 0.10 -5.96 -1.06
N GLY A 12 -0.52 -5.15 -1.91
CA GLY A 12 -1.85 -5.46 -2.44
C GLY A 12 -2.33 -4.45 -3.47
N LEU A 13 -3.63 -4.49 -3.74
CA LEU A 13 -4.28 -3.57 -4.66
C LEU A 13 -4.47 -2.19 -4.00
N CYS A 14 -4.27 -1.14 -4.78
CA CYS A 14 -4.49 0.22 -4.33
C CYS A 14 -6.00 0.52 -4.25
N PRO A 15 -6.53 1.04 -3.13
CA PRO A 15 -7.95 1.40 -3.04
C PRO A 15 -8.27 2.75 -3.70
N PHE A 16 -7.24 3.55 -4.04
CA PHE A 16 -7.40 4.92 -4.54
C PHE A 16 -7.51 5.00 -6.06
N HIS A 17 -7.34 3.89 -6.78
CA HIS A 17 -7.58 3.80 -8.21
C HIS A 17 -7.91 2.35 -8.58
N GLU A 18 -8.58 2.15 -9.71
CA GLU A 18 -8.79 0.81 -10.25
C GLU A 18 -7.45 0.22 -10.69
N ASP A 19 -6.99 -0.76 -9.93
CA ASP A 19 -5.75 -1.48 -10.18
C ASP A 19 -6.03 -2.98 -10.27
N THR A 20 -5.45 -3.63 -11.26
CA THR A 20 -5.53 -5.08 -11.46
C THR A 20 -4.28 -5.80 -10.97
N THR A 21 -3.21 -5.05 -10.65
CA THR A 21 -1.92 -5.59 -10.20
C THR A 21 -1.62 -5.09 -8.79
N PRO A 22 -1.07 -5.91 -7.87
CA PRO A 22 -0.73 -5.42 -6.53
C PRO A 22 0.43 -4.41 -6.57
N SER A 23 0.10 -3.13 -6.75
CA SER A 23 1.07 -2.02 -6.84
C SER A 23 1.17 -1.21 -5.53
N LEU A 24 0.30 -1.45 -4.55
CA LEU A 24 0.36 -0.85 -3.23
C LEU A 24 1.35 -1.62 -2.35
N THR A 25 2.25 -0.90 -1.68
CA THR A 25 3.14 -1.41 -0.64
C THR A 25 2.95 -0.58 0.64
N VAL A 26 2.73 -1.25 1.77
CA VAL A 26 2.60 -0.64 3.10
C VAL A 26 3.73 -1.14 3.98
N ASN A 27 4.47 -0.22 4.58
CA ASN A 27 5.49 -0.50 5.57
C ASN A 27 4.96 -0.08 6.96
N PRO A 28 4.48 -1.03 7.78
CA PRO A 28 3.93 -0.74 9.09
C PRO A 28 4.99 -0.24 10.09
N LYS A 29 6.27 -0.56 9.86
CA LYS A 29 7.37 -0.14 10.75
C LYS A 29 7.67 1.35 10.60
N GLU A 30 7.67 1.83 9.36
CA GLU A 30 7.89 3.24 9.04
C GLU A 30 6.57 4.04 9.04
N ASN A 31 5.42 3.37 9.20
CA ASN A 31 4.08 3.94 8.99
C ASN A 31 3.98 4.68 7.66
N LEU A 32 4.41 4.02 6.57
CA LEU A 32 4.37 4.57 5.23
C LEU A 32 3.64 3.64 4.29
N TRP A 33 2.92 4.20 3.33
CA TRP A 33 2.37 3.47 2.20
C TRP A 33 2.75 4.15 0.90
N ASN A 34 2.88 3.36 -0.16
CA ASN A 34 3.19 3.86 -1.48
C ASN A 34 2.57 2.94 -2.54
N CYS A 35 1.89 3.53 -3.50
CA CYS A 35 1.31 2.88 -4.66
C CYS A 35 2.08 3.27 -5.91
N PHE A 36 2.72 2.29 -6.52
CA PHE A 36 3.51 2.48 -7.73
C PHE A 36 2.64 2.63 -9.00
N GLY A 37 1.34 2.29 -8.94
CA GLY A 37 0.40 2.43 -10.06
C GLY A 37 -0.07 3.87 -10.28
N CYS A 38 -0.56 4.53 -9.22
CA CYS A 38 -1.07 5.89 -9.30
C CYS A 38 -0.11 6.96 -8.76
N GLY A 39 1.00 6.56 -8.13
CA GLY A 39 1.95 7.47 -7.47
C GLY A 39 1.47 7.99 -6.11
N GLY A 40 0.33 7.50 -5.61
CA GLY A 40 -0.19 7.86 -4.29
C GLY A 40 0.64 7.22 -3.18
N GLY A 41 1.04 8.00 -2.18
CA GLY A 41 1.80 7.50 -1.05
C GLY A 41 1.96 8.56 0.02
N GLY A 42 2.24 8.13 1.25
CA GLY A 42 2.34 9.01 2.40
C GLY A 42 2.47 8.28 3.72
N ARG A 43 2.17 8.97 4.81
CA ARG A 43 2.16 8.40 6.16
C ARG A 43 0.83 7.71 6.46
N CYS A 44 0.91 6.56 7.11
CA CYS A 44 -0.21 5.87 7.75
C CYS A 44 -0.43 6.41 9.17
N ASP A 45 -0.55 7.71 9.35
CA ASP A 45 -0.90 8.27 10.67
C ASP A 45 -2.41 8.31 10.92
N SER A 46 -3.23 8.31 9.85
CA SER A 46 -4.69 8.48 9.97
C SER A 46 -5.54 7.71 8.95
N LEU A 47 -4.94 6.98 8.00
CA LEU A 47 -5.70 6.46 6.84
C LEU A 47 -5.09 5.20 6.20
N CYS A 48 -4.75 4.20 7.03
CA CYS A 48 -4.52 2.84 6.54
C CYS A 48 -5.65 1.92 6.95
#